data_AF-A0A2V9M654-F1
#
_entry.id   AF-A0A2V9M654-F1
#
_cell.length_a   1.000
_cell.length_b   1.000
_cell.length_c   1.000
_cell.angle_alpha   90.00
_cell.angle_beta   90.00
_cell.angle_gamma   90.00
#
_symmetry.space_group_name_H-M   'P 1'
#
loop_
_entity.id
_entity.type
_entity.pdbx_description
1 polymer ?
#
loop_
_entity_poly.entity_id
_entity_poly.type
_entity_poly.pdbx_seq_one_letter_code
_entity_poly.pdbx_strand_id
1 'polypeptide(L)'
;MFSRLGWMTRAHPIVLPTGRLIVPLYSDGWSFSLMALSDDWGKTWKTSAPLVGAGNIQPTIALKKDGTLVAYMRNNGPPPKRIHMSSSSDQGLTWTPVVNTDLPNPGSGCEVMNLKEGLWCLVYNDTEEGRHSLAVSLSDDEGKRWKWTRLLEADPRAARPGSFHYPSIIQTR
;
A
#
# COMPACT_ATOMS: atom_id res chain seq x y z
N MET A 1 -18.63 0.54 19.16
CA MET A 1 -17.30 0.03 19.54
C MET A 1 -16.96 -1.31 18.87
N PHE A 2 -17.94 -2.11 18.42
CA PHE A 2 -17.71 -3.42 17.78
C PHE A 2 -17.49 -3.41 16.25
N SER A 3 -17.64 -2.27 15.57
CA SER A 3 -17.58 -2.18 14.09
C SER A 3 -16.18 -2.29 13.47
N ARG A 4 -15.14 -2.52 14.28
CA ARG A 4 -13.73 -2.61 13.84
C ARG A 4 -13.03 -3.89 14.29
N LEU A 5 -13.80 -4.89 14.76
CA LEU A 5 -13.26 -6.22 15.01
C LEU A 5 -13.20 -7.01 13.70
N GLY A 6 -12.06 -7.64 13.46
CA GLY A 6 -11.82 -8.48 12.30
C GLY A 6 -10.70 -7.97 11.40
N TRP A 7 -10.56 -8.66 10.27
CA TRP A 7 -9.61 -8.35 9.22
C TRP A 7 -10.33 -7.67 8.07
N MET A 8 -9.78 -6.56 7.59
CA MET A 8 -10.30 -5.81 6.45
C MET A 8 -9.33 -5.92 5.27
N THR A 9 -9.88 -5.91 4.06
CA THR A 9 -9.14 -5.72 2.81
C THR A 9 -9.31 -4.29 2.31
N ARG A 10 -8.39 -3.84 1.45
CA ARG A 10 -8.57 -2.56 0.73
C ARG A 10 -7.99 -2.59 -0.68
N ALA A 11 -6.71 -2.91 -0.83
CA ALA A 11 -6.03 -2.92 -2.12
C ALA A 11 -6.27 -4.26 -2.84
N HIS A 12 -6.02 -4.29 -4.16
CA HIS A 12 -6.19 -5.51 -4.93
C HIS A 12 -5.28 -6.64 -4.42
N PRO A 13 -5.76 -7.90 -4.45
CA PRO A 13 -4.88 -9.05 -4.26
C PRO A 13 -3.90 -9.19 -5.43
N ILE A 14 -2.78 -9.84 -5.18
CA ILE A 14 -1.79 -10.18 -6.22
C ILE A 14 -1.65 -11.69 -6.35
N VAL A 15 -1.29 -12.14 -7.56
CA VAL A 15 -0.91 -13.53 -7.82
C VAL A 15 0.57 -13.55 -8.19
N LEU A 16 1.37 -14.29 -7.43
CA LEU A 16 2.80 -14.43 -7.70
C LEU A 16 3.04 -15.34 -8.91
N PRO A 17 4.22 -15.26 -9.56
CA PRO A 17 4.60 -16.21 -10.62
C PRO A 17 4.55 -17.68 -10.19
N THR A 18 4.69 -17.95 -8.88
CA THR A 18 4.56 -19.29 -8.28
C THR A 18 3.12 -19.79 -8.21
N GLY A 19 2.13 -18.95 -8.52
CA GLY A 19 0.70 -19.25 -8.40
C GLY A 19 0.09 -18.91 -7.04
N ARG A 20 0.90 -18.47 -6.06
CA ARG A 20 0.40 -18.03 -4.74
C ARG A 20 -0.46 -16.79 -4.88
N LEU A 21 -1.69 -16.85 -4.36
CA LEU A 21 -2.57 -15.71 -4.16
C LEU A 21 -2.24 -15.03 -2.81
N ILE A 22 -2.08 -13.71 -2.84
CA ILE A 22 -1.84 -12.88 -1.66
C ILE A 22 -2.94 -11.83 -1.55
N VAL A 23 -3.66 -11.84 -0.43
CA VAL A 23 -4.69 -10.87 -0.07
C VAL A 23 -4.16 -9.99 1.07
N PRO A 24 -3.94 -8.68 0.85
CA PRO A 24 -3.51 -7.78 1.90
C PRO A 24 -4.61 -7.54 2.94
N LEU A 25 -4.29 -7.74 4.23
CA LEU A 25 -5.21 -7.56 5.35
C LEU A 25 -4.69 -6.53 6.34
N TYR A 26 -5.60 -5.86 7.05
CA TYR A 26 -5.29 -5.00 8.18
C TYR A 26 -6.38 -5.04 9.24
N SER A 27 -6.05 -4.56 10.44
CA SER A 27 -7.02 -4.34 11.51
C SER A 27 -6.99 -2.88 11.95
N ASP A 28 -8.14 -2.18 11.88
CA ASP A 28 -8.26 -0.84 12.49
C ASP A 28 -8.26 -0.90 14.03
N GLY A 29 -8.61 -2.04 14.62
CA GLY A 29 -8.59 -2.25 16.07
C GLY A 29 -7.17 -2.36 16.64
N TRP A 30 -6.30 -3.12 15.96
CA TRP A 30 -4.91 -3.32 16.39
C TRP A 30 -3.89 -2.46 15.65
N SER A 31 -4.29 -1.79 14.56
CA SER A 31 -3.44 -0.89 13.77
C SER A 31 -2.17 -1.55 13.21
N PHE A 32 -2.29 -2.78 12.71
CA PHE A 32 -1.23 -3.48 11.97
C PHE A 32 -1.79 -4.22 10.76
N SER A 33 -0.87 -4.67 9.91
CA SER A 33 -1.14 -5.37 8.65
C SER A 33 -0.61 -6.81 8.67
N LEU A 34 -1.25 -7.70 7.92
CA LEU A 34 -0.75 -9.04 7.60
C LEU A 34 -1.21 -9.44 6.18
N MET A 35 -0.72 -10.58 5.69
CA MET A 35 -1.12 -11.12 4.40
C MET A 35 -1.87 -12.44 4.58
N ALA A 36 -3.03 -12.58 3.95
CA ALA A 36 -3.66 -13.86 3.72
C ALA A 36 -3.05 -14.50 2.46
N LEU A 37 -2.59 -15.74 2.59
CA LEU A 37 -1.86 -16.47 1.56
C LEU A 37 -2.61 -17.74 1.21
N SER A 38 -2.78 -18.01 -0.08
CA SER A 38 -3.35 -19.25 -0.59
C SER A 38 -2.51 -19.80 -1.73
N ASP A 39 -2.19 -21.09 -1.66
CA ASP A 39 -1.43 -21.82 -2.68
C ASP A 39 -2.36 -22.72 -3.54
N ASP A 40 -3.68 -22.66 -3.31
CA ASP A 40 -4.68 -23.55 -3.93
C ASP A 40 -5.92 -22.79 -4.45
N TRP A 41 -5.70 -21.53 -4.86
CA TRP A 41 -6.73 -20.65 -5.43
C TRP A 41 -7.91 -20.38 -4.49
N GLY A 42 -7.61 -20.23 -3.20
CA GLY A 42 -8.55 -19.77 -2.18
C GLY A 42 -9.33 -20.90 -1.48
N LYS A 43 -8.99 -22.17 -1.71
CA LYS A 43 -9.59 -23.29 -0.98
C LYS A 43 -9.11 -23.33 0.47
N THR A 44 -7.82 -23.08 0.69
CA THR A 44 -7.21 -22.97 2.01
C THR A 44 -6.37 -21.70 2.12
N TRP A 45 -6.26 -21.21 3.36
CA TRP A 45 -5.60 -19.95 3.68
C TRP A 45 -4.69 -20.10 4.89
N LYS A 46 -3.54 -19.44 4.83
CA LYS A 46 -2.63 -19.21 5.97
C LYS A 46 -2.32 -17.72 6.05
N THR A 47 -1.90 -17.25 7.21
CA THR A 47 -1.47 -15.86 7.39
C THR A 47 0.04 -15.74 7.40
N SER A 48 0.57 -14.63 6.91
CA SER A 48 1.94 -14.22 7.17
C SER A 48 2.18 -13.92 8.64
N ALA A 49 3.44 -13.75 9.02
CA ALA A 49 3.78 -12.95 10.19
C ALA A 49 3.23 -11.51 10.03
N PRO A 50 2.85 -10.84 11.12
CA PRO A 50 2.41 -9.45 11.06
C PRO A 50 3.55 -8.55 10.58
N LEU A 51 3.21 -7.50 9.83
CA LEU A 51 4.15 -6.45 9.45
C LEU A 51 4.37 -5.57 10.68
N VAL A 52 5.49 -5.78 11.37
CA VAL A 52 5.78 -5.16 12.67
C VAL A 52 6.12 -3.68 12.51
N GLY A 53 5.23 -2.83 13.02
CA GLY A 53 5.37 -1.37 13.06
C GLY A 53 4.16 -0.72 13.72
N ALA A 54 4.29 0.54 14.13
CA ALA A 54 3.17 1.27 14.74
C ALA A 54 2.27 1.87 13.65
N GLY A 55 0.98 1.53 13.63
CA GLY A 55 -0.01 2.25 12.84
C GLY A 55 -0.04 1.91 11.34
N ASN A 56 0.59 0.83 10.90
CA ASN A 56 0.57 0.42 9.49
C ASN A 56 -0.70 -0.34 9.14
N ILE A 57 -1.51 0.24 8.25
CA ILE A 57 -2.77 -0.38 7.80
C ILE A 57 -2.94 -0.23 6.29
N GLN A 58 -3.92 -0.93 5.73
CA GLN A 58 -4.30 -0.86 4.32
C GLN A 58 -3.12 -1.11 3.36
N PRO A 59 -2.43 -2.25 3.49
CA PRO A 59 -1.30 -2.61 2.63
C PRO A 59 -1.71 -2.77 1.17
N THR A 60 -0.78 -2.43 0.28
CA THR A 60 -0.77 -2.69 -1.16
C THR A 60 0.62 -3.23 -1.54
N ILE A 61 0.75 -4.07 -2.56
CA ILE A 61 1.99 -4.83 -2.82
C ILE A 61 2.48 -4.62 -4.26
N ALA A 62 3.77 -4.33 -4.40
CA ALA A 62 4.52 -4.42 -5.65
C ALA A 62 5.49 -5.60 -5.61
N LEU A 63 5.76 -6.19 -6.77
CA LEU A 63 6.69 -7.30 -6.98
C LEU A 63 7.95 -6.80 -7.71
N LYS A 64 9.12 -7.01 -7.12
CA LYS A 64 10.41 -6.82 -7.79
C LYS A 64 10.72 -7.96 -8.75
N LYS A 65 11.60 -7.69 -9.71
CA LYS A 65 12.09 -8.68 -10.68
C LYS A 65 12.80 -9.86 -10.03
N ASP A 66 13.42 -9.65 -8.86
CA ASP A 66 14.09 -10.71 -8.09
C ASP A 66 13.12 -11.58 -7.25
N GLY A 67 11.81 -11.28 -7.28
CA GLY A 67 10.79 -11.97 -6.50
C GLY A 67 10.48 -11.34 -5.14
N THR A 68 11.22 -10.32 -4.71
CA THR A 68 10.96 -9.59 -3.47
C THR A 68 9.63 -8.84 -3.56
N LEU A 69 8.80 -8.97 -2.54
CA LEU A 69 7.58 -8.18 -2.38
C LEU A 69 7.89 -6.91 -1.60
N VAL A 70 7.29 -5.79 -2.02
CA VAL A 70 7.32 -4.52 -1.29
C VAL A 70 5.89 -4.11 -0.98
N ALA A 71 5.57 -4.03 0.31
CA ALA A 71 4.31 -3.51 0.78
C ALA A 71 4.42 -2.00 1.03
N TYR A 72 3.50 -1.22 0.50
CA TYR A 72 3.26 0.17 0.89
C TYR A 72 1.96 0.25 1.69
N MET A 73 1.94 1.09 2.73
CA MET A 73 0.85 1.12 3.72
C MET A 73 0.51 2.55 4.13
N ARG A 74 -0.76 2.74 4.47
CA ARG A 74 -1.23 3.95 5.16
C ARG A 74 -0.63 4.01 6.57
N ASN A 75 -0.21 5.20 6.97
CA ASN A 75 0.32 5.50 8.31
C ASN A 75 -0.73 6.18 9.21
N ASN A 76 -1.29 5.40 10.16
CA ASN A 76 -2.13 5.91 11.25
C ASN A 76 -1.33 6.38 12.48
N GLY A 77 -0.02 6.17 12.51
CA GLY A 77 0.88 6.58 13.58
C GLY A 77 1.13 8.10 13.62
N PRO A 78 1.99 8.56 14.56
CA PRO A 78 2.34 9.98 14.69
C PRO A 78 3.16 10.50 13.47
N PRO A 79 3.33 11.82 13.34
CA PRO A 79 4.24 12.42 12.37
C PRO A 79 5.71 11.92 12.51
N PRO A 80 6.55 12.05 11.47
CA PRO A 80 6.25 12.63 10.15
C PRO A 80 5.27 11.76 9.35
N LYS A 81 4.39 12.41 8.58
CA LYS A 81 3.32 11.73 7.86
C LYS A 81 3.84 11.22 6.51
N ARG A 82 4.23 9.94 6.50
CA ARG A 82 4.80 9.25 5.33
C ARG A 82 4.02 7.99 5.00
N ILE A 83 4.13 7.54 3.76
CA ILE A 83 3.77 6.16 3.41
C ILE A 83 4.73 5.22 4.14
N HIS A 84 4.18 4.19 4.78
CA HIS A 84 4.94 3.11 5.40
C HIS A 84 5.34 2.07 4.36
N MET A 85 6.50 1.44 4.54
CA MET A 85 7.00 0.38 3.67
C MET A 85 7.59 -0.78 4.46
N SER A 86 7.44 -1.99 3.91
CA SER A 86 8.09 -3.21 4.39
C SER A 86 8.34 -4.14 3.20
N SER A 87 9.34 -5.02 3.29
CA SER A 87 9.67 -5.96 2.22
C SER A 87 9.63 -7.41 2.69
N SER A 88 9.38 -8.33 1.77
CA SER A 88 9.41 -9.78 2.00
C SER A 88 10.21 -10.46 0.89
N SER A 89 11.17 -11.29 1.27
CA SER A 89 12.00 -12.09 0.36
C SER A 89 11.59 -13.57 0.34
N ASP A 90 10.48 -13.94 0.98
CA ASP A 90 10.03 -15.32 1.18
C ASP A 90 8.56 -15.53 0.74
N GLN A 91 8.17 -14.83 -0.32
CA GLN A 91 6.83 -14.90 -0.92
C GLN A 91 5.72 -14.52 0.07
N GLY A 92 5.97 -13.50 0.89
CA GLY A 92 4.99 -12.88 1.77
C GLY A 92 4.80 -13.59 3.11
N LEU A 93 5.64 -14.57 3.47
CA LEU A 93 5.54 -15.29 4.75
C LEU A 93 6.01 -14.42 5.90
N THR A 94 7.16 -13.77 5.75
CA THR A 94 7.72 -12.83 6.73
C THR A 94 8.06 -11.50 6.09
N TRP A 95 8.11 -10.47 6.92
CA TRP A 95 8.24 -9.08 6.49
C TRP A 95 9.28 -8.38 7.35
N THR A 96 10.07 -7.49 6.74
CA THR A 96 10.98 -6.63 7.48
C THR A 96 10.22 -5.69 8.41
N PRO A 97 10.86 -5.12 9.46
CA PRO A 97 10.27 -4.03 10.22
C PRO A 97 9.76 -2.92 9.30
N VAL A 98 8.61 -2.34 9.65
CA VAL A 98 8.00 -1.27 8.88
C VAL A 98 8.82 0.01 9.07
N VAL A 99 9.12 0.67 7.96
CA VAL A 99 9.86 1.93 7.93
C VAL A 99 9.07 3.01 7.19
N ASN A 100 9.41 4.28 7.45
CA ASN A 100 8.92 5.39 6.65
C ASN A 100 9.63 5.43 5.29
N THR A 101 8.88 5.73 4.25
CA THR A 101 9.44 6.19 2.97
C THR A 101 9.64 7.71 2.99
N ASP A 102 10.23 8.26 1.92
CA ASP A 102 10.29 9.71 1.71
C ASP A 102 8.99 10.30 1.13
N LEU A 103 8.00 9.46 0.79
CA LEU A 103 6.75 9.89 0.18
C LEU A 103 5.79 10.47 1.23
N PRO A 104 5.41 11.76 1.13
CA PRO A 104 4.43 12.35 2.03
C PRO A 104 3.07 11.68 1.85
N ASN A 105 2.38 11.44 2.96
CA ASN A 105 0.99 11.00 2.95
C ASN A 105 0.31 11.30 4.28
N PRO A 106 -0.90 11.89 4.29
CA PRO A 106 -1.55 12.44 5.49
C PRO A 106 -2.21 11.36 6.36
N GLY A 107 -1.80 10.10 6.23
CA GLY A 107 -2.53 8.94 6.74
C GLY A 107 -3.81 8.68 5.94
N SER A 108 -3.74 8.79 4.60
CA SER A 108 -4.78 8.35 3.67
C SER A 108 -4.36 7.05 2.99
N GLY A 109 -5.31 6.41 2.30
CA GLY A 109 -5.00 5.19 1.56
C GLY A 109 -4.15 5.47 0.32
N CYS A 110 -3.17 4.61 0.03
CA CYS A 110 -2.45 4.54 -1.25
C CYS A 110 -2.63 3.18 -1.95
N GLU A 111 -2.36 3.08 -3.24
CA GLU A 111 -2.30 1.81 -3.95
C GLU A 111 -1.13 1.80 -4.95
N VAL A 112 -0.35 0.71 -4.95
CA VAL A 112 0.75 0.48 -5.88
C VAL A 112 0.41 -0.66 -6.83
N MET A 113 0.88 -0.58 -8.07
CA MET A 113 0.82 -1.70 -9.01
C MET A 113 2.07 -1.77 -9.89
N ASN A 114 2.43 -2.98 -10.29
CA ASN A 114 3.35 -3.21 -11.40
C ASN A 114 2.61 -3.02 -12.74
N LEU A 115 3.12 -2.17 -13.61
CA LEU A 115 2.64 -2.03 -14.99
C LEU A 115 3.28 -3.11 -15.88
N LYS A 116 2.59 -3.49 -16.98
CA LYS A 116 3.06 -4.47 -17.98
C LYS A 116 4.48 -4.17 -18.50
N GLU A 117 4.82 -2.89 -18.70
CA GLU A 117 6.12 -2.43 -19.19
C GLU A 117 7.22 -2.38 -18.09
N GLY A 118 6.93 -2.88 -16.89
CA GLY A 118 7.89 -3.01 -15.79
C GLY A 118 8.03 -1.79 -14.88
N LEU A 119 7.39 -0.66 -15.21
CA LEU A 119 7.27 0.49 -14.30
C LEU A 119 6.37 0.16 -13.11
N TRP A 120 6.60 0.82 -11.99
CA TRP A 120 5.69 0.82 -10.85
C TRP A 120 4.85 2.10 -10.87
N CYS A 121 3.56 1.98 -10.57
CA CYS A 121 2.63 3.08 -10.48
C CYS A 121 2.05 3.14 -9.07
N LEU A 122 2.12 4.30 -8.42
CA LEU A 122 1.58 4.54 -7.08
C LEU A 122 0.60 5.70 -7.13
N VAL A 123 -0.61 5.47 -6.64
CA VAL A 123 -1.62 6.52 -6.42
C VAL A 123 -1.77 6.81 -4.93
N TYR A 124 -1.70 8.08 -4.54
CA TYR A 124 -1.70 8.50 -3.13
C TYR A 124 -1.98 10.00 -2.99
N ASN A 125 -2.29 10.45 -1.78
CA ASN A 125 -2.24 11.88 -1.48
C ASN A 125 -0.80 12.28 -1.12
N ASP A 126 -0.22 13.25 -1.81
CA ASP A 126 1.19 13.66 -1.74
C ASP A 126 1.46 14.84 -0.80
N THR A 127 0.70 14.91 0.30
CA THR A 127 0.86 15.92 1.36
C THR A 127 1.02 15.24 2.72
N GLU A 128 1.55 15.97 3.71
CA GLU A 128 1.50 15.52 5.11
C GLU A 128 0.18 15.88 5.79
N GLU A 129 -0.51 16.90 5.25
CA GLU A 129 -1.68 17.52 5.85
C GLU A 129 -2.84 17.57 4.86
N GLY A 130 -4.03 17.20 5.32
CA GLY A 130 -5.24 17.17 4.51
C GLY A 130 -5.17 16.17 3.35
N ARG A 131 -6.27 15.95 2.65
CA ARG A 131 -6.37 14.97 1.56
C ARG A 131 -6.79 15.65 0.25
N HIS A 132 -6.29 16.85 0.02
CA HIS A 132 -6.70 17.77 -1.04
C HIS A 132 -5.80 17.73 -2.27
N SER A 133 -4.74 16.91 -2.26
CA SER A 133 -3.85 16.69 -3.40
C SER A 133 -3.77 15.19 -3.66
N LEU A 134 -4.26 14.73 -4.81
CA LEU A 134 -4.22 13.34 -5.25
C LEU A 134 -3.25 13.21 -6.42
N ALA A 135 -2.22 12.40 -6.25
CA ALA A 135 -1.15 12.24 -7.22
C ALA A 135 -1.03 10.80 -7.70
N VAL A 136 -0.49 10.66 -8.91
CA VAL A 136 0.07 9.42 -9.43
C VAL A 136 1.57 9.60 -9.63
N SER A 137 2.37 8.68 -9.11
CA SER A 137 3.81 8.66 -9.24
C SER A 137 4.27 7.38 -9.95
N LEU A 138 5.28 7.51 -10.80
CA LEU A 138 5.90 6.39 -11.53
C LEU A 138 7.35 6.19 -11.09
N SER A 139 7.73 4.92 -10.94
CA SER A 139 9.11 4.48 -10.69
C SER A 139 9.55 3.51 -11.78
N ASP A 140 10.78 3.69 -12.28
CA ASP A 140 11.47 2.79 -13.20
C ASP A 140 12.61 2.02 -12.53
N ASP A 141 12.79 2.19 -11.21
CA ASP A 141 13.85 1.56 -10.42
C ASP A 141 13.31 0.82 -9.19
N GLU A 142 12.15 0.17 -9.36
CA GLU A 142 11.52 -0.71 -8.37
C GLU A 142 11.22 -0.02 -7.03
N GLY A 143 10.70 1.20 -7.11
CA GLY A 143 10.25 1.97 -5.95
C GLY A 143 11.37 2.64 -5.17
N LYS A 144 12.62 2.58 -5.63
CA LYS A 144 13.75 3.32 -5.03
C LYS A 144 13.58 4.82 -5.20
N ARG A 145 13.14 5.26 -6.38
CA ARG A 145 12.83 6.66 -6.71
C ARG A 145 11.54 6.75 -7.51
N TRP A 146 10.80 7.82 -7.27
CA TRP A 146 9.56 8.15 -7.96
C TRP A 146 9.80 9.36 -8.84
N LYS A 147 10.28 9.10 -10.07
CA LYS A 147 10.84 10.14 -10.96
C LYS A 147 9.79 11.06 -11.57
N TRP A 148 8.59 10.53 -11.81
CA TRP A 148 7.52 11.27 -12.45
C TRP A 148 6.30 11.29 -11.56
N THR A 149 5.84 12.48 -11.19
CA THR A 149 4.60 12.68 -10.46
C THR A 149 3.66 13.56 -11.28
N ARG A 150 2.37 13.24 -11.26
CA ARG A 150 1.29 14.06 -11.83
C ARG A 150 0.17 14.15 -10.83
N LEU A 151 -0.36 15.35 -10.65
CA LEU A 151 -1.59 15.57 -9.89
C LEU A 151 -2.76 15.13 -10.75
N LEU A 152 -3.56 14.22 -10.22
CA LEU A 152 -4.85 13.83 -10.80
C LEU A 152 -5.92 14.85 -10.38
N GLU A 153 -5.88 15.26 -9.11
CA GLU A 153 -6.75 16.27 -8.53
C GLU A 153 -5.98 17.10 -7.51
N ALA A 154 -6.21 18.40 -7.49
CA ALA A 154 -5.60 19.30 -6.52
C ALA A 154 -6.55 20.45 -6.19
N ASP A 155 -6.86 20.62 -4.91
CA ASP A 155 -7.69 21.71 -4.43
C ASP A 155 -6.85 22.69 -3.58
N PRO A 156 -6.50 23.87 -4.14
CA PRO A 156 -5.62 24.83 -3.47
C PRO A 156 -6.36 25.72 -2.46
N ARG A 157 -7.66 25.53 -2.22
CA ARG A 157 -8.44 26.39 -1.31
C ARG A 157 -7.93 26.26 0.13
N ALA A 158 -7.55 27.38 0.74
CA ALA A 158 -7.11 27.41 2.14
C ALA A 158 -8.23 27.04 3.13
N ALA A 159 -9.48 27.37 2.82
CA ALA A 159 -10.64 27.08 3.65
C ALA A 159 -11.50 25.99 3.00
N ARG A 160 -11.71 24.89 3.74
CA ARG A 160 -12.56 23.76 3.34
C ARG A 160 -12.23 23.22 1.94
N PRO A 161 -10.97 22.83 1.67
CA PRO A 161 -10.64 22.16 0.42
C PRO A 161 -11.40 20.84 0.29
N GLY A 162 -11.56 20.39 -0.95
CA GLY A 162 -12.02 19.06 -1.29
C GLY A 162 -11.11 17.98 -0.70
N SER A 163 -11.64 16.77 -0.62
CA SER A 163 -10.96 15.66 0.02
C SER A 163 -11.12 14.40 -0.82
N PHE A 164 -10.01 13.83 -1.23
CA PHE A 164 -9.91 12.65 -2.07
C PHE A 164 -9.48 11.45 -1.20
N HIS A 165 -10.14 10.32 -1.37
CA HIS A 165 -9.97 9.18 -0.48
C HIS A 165 -9.94 7.86 -1.25
N TYR A 166 -9.18 6.90 -0.71
CA TYR A 166 -9.19 5.51 -1.13
C TYR A 166 -9.04 5.33 -2.66
N PRO A 167 -8.02 5.96 -3.29
CA PRO A 167 -7.81 5.79 -4.72
C PRO A 167 -7.53 4.33 -5.07
N SER A 168 -7.87 3.94 -6.29
CA SER A 168 -7.53 2.62 -6.80
C SER A 168 -7.13 2.70 -8.27
N ILE A 169 -6.22 1.81 -8.69
CA ILE A 169 -5.64 1.81 -10.03
C ILE A 169 -5.75 0.42 -10.66
N ILE A 170 -6.12 0.42 -11.94
CA ILE A 170 -6.07 -0.74 -12.82
C ILE A 170 -5.40 -0.34 -14.12
N GLN A 171 -4.63 -1.25 -14.70
CA GLN A 171 -4.06 -1.04 -16.03
C GLN A 171 -5.02 -1.63 -17.06
N THR A 172 -5.44 -0.80 -18.02
CA THR A 172 -6.25 -1.24 -19.14
C THR A 172 -5.35 -1.76 -20.29
N ARG A 173 -5.84 -1.79 -21.53
CA ARG A 173 -5.14 -2.45 -22.64
C ARG A 173 -3.81 -1.79 -22.92
#